data_AF-A0A6J0VNU4-F1
#
_entry.id   AF-A0A6J0VNU4-F1
#
_cell.length_a   1.000
_cell.length_b   1.000
_cell.length_c   1.000
_cell.angle_alpha   90.00
_cell.angle_beta   90.00
_cell.angle_gamma   90.00
#
_symmetry.space_group_name_H-M   'P 1'
#
loop_
_entity.id
_entity.type
_entity.pdbx_description
1 polymer ?
#
loop_
_entity_poly.entity_id
_entity_poly.type
_entity_poly.pdbx_seq_one_letter_code
_entity_poly.pdbx_strand_id
1 'polypeptide(L)'
;MPASTWSAGILCSRLKENPCAIDNSVCSMTLAIRLVSDNGQLIWGDFLPGQQSYSWVNNFGHEGLGLLLDVLEKLLDKKQQENIDKKNQYKLIQCLKAFMNNKFGLQRILGDERSLLLLARAIDPKQPNMMTEIVKILSAICIVGEENILDKLLGAITTAAERNNRERFSPIVEGLENHETLHLQVACMQFINALVTSPYDLDFRIHLRNEFLRSGLKTMLPDLKEKENDELDIQLKVFDENKEDDLTELSHRLNDIRAEMDDMNEVYHLLYNMLKDTAAENYLLSILQHFLLIRNDYYIRPQYYKIIEECVSQIVLHCSGMDPDFKYRQRLDIDFTHLIDSCVNKAKVEESEQKAAEFSKKFDEEFTARQEAQAELQKREEKIKELETEIQQLRTQ
;
A
#
# COMPACT_ATOMS: atom_id res chain seq x y z
N MET A 1 6.15 -16.54 54.04
CA MET A 1 7.43 -16.07 53.47
C MET A 1 7.26 -14.66 52.89
N PRO A 2 8.24 -13.75 53.02
CA PRO A 2 8.18 -12.43 52.39
C PRO A 2 8.02 -12.51 50.86
N ALA A 3 7.41 -11.50 50.25
CA ALA A 3 7.14 -11.42 48.81
C ALA A 3 8.37 -11.61 47.90
N SER A 4 9.56 -11.34 48.43
CA SER A 4 10.84 -11.42 47.74
C SER A 4 11.34 -12.84 47.44
N THR A 5 10.53 -13.88 47.68
CA THR A 5 10.96 -15.30 47.57
C THR A 5 10.13 -16.17 46.63
N TRP A 6 9.21 -15.61 45.84
CA TRP A 6 8.38 -16.41 44.93
C TRP A 6 9.08 -16.67 43.59
N SER A 7 9.38 -17.94 43.30
CA SER A 7 9.96 -18.37 42.03
C SER A 7 8.87 -18.51 40.94
N ALA A 8 9.25 -18.39 39.66
CA ALA A 8 8.34 -18.56 38.52
C ALA A 8 7.56 -19.90 38.56
N GLY A 9 8.14 -20.95 39.13
CA GLY A 9 7.49 -22.26 39.28
C GLY A 9 6.25 -22.25 40.19
N ILE A 10 6.25 -21.47 41.27
CA ILE A 10 5.10 -21.40 42.20
C ILE A 10 3.90 -20.74 41.52
N LEU A 11 4.16 -19.76 40.65
CA LEU A 11 3.12 -19.14 39.87
C LEU A 11 2.51 -20.11 38.85
N CYS A 12 3.35 -20.82 38.08
CA CYS A 12 2.87 -21.78 37.09
C CYS A 12 1.98 -22.84 37.75
N SER A 13 2.34 -23.30 38.96
CA SER A 13 1.51 -24.24 39.72
C SER A 13 0.13 -23.69 40.07
N ARG A 14 0.03 -22.42 40.51
CA ARG A 14 -1.30 -21.89 40.86
C ARG A 14 -2.15 -21.44 39.66
N LEU A 15 -1.54 -21.05 38.53
CA LEU A 15 -2.27 -20.89 37.26
C LEU A 15 -2.87 -22.23 36.80
N LYS A 16 -2.20 -23.35 37.06
CA LYS A 16 -2.74 -24.71 36.83
C LYS A 16 -3.89 -25.05 37.79
N GLU A 17 -3.84 -24.60 39.05
CA GLU A 17 -4.84 -24.94 40.07
C GLU A 17 -6.13 -24.12 39.98
N ASN A 18 -6.11 -22.84 39.56
CA ASN A 18 -7.33 -22.02 39.51
C ASN A 18 -7.34 -20.94 38.41
N PRO A 19 -7.85 -21.27 37.20
CA PRO A 19 -7.79 -20.38 36.03
C PRO A 19 -8.70 -19.14 36.06
N CYS A 20 -9.70 -19.06 36.96
CA CYS A 20 -10.81 -18.09 36.86
C CYS A 20 -10.93 -17.06 38.01
N ALA A 21 -9.99 -17.00 38.96
CA ALA A 21 -10.11 -16.13 40.13
C ALA A 21 -9.55 -14.71 39.88
N ILE A 22 -10.37 -13.77 39.41
CA ILE A 22 -9.98 -12.36 39.25
C ILE A 22 -11.15 -11.44 39.65
N ASP A 23 -11.13 -10.78 40.84
CA ASP A 23 -11.87 -9.51 41.02
C ASP A 23 -11.38 -8.52 42.12
N ASN A 24 -11.72 -7.25 41.84
CA ASN A 24 -11.53 -5.87 42.38
C ASN A 24 -11.00 -5.54 43.81
N SER A 25 -9.91 -4.76 43.87
CA SER A 25 -9.85 -3.41 44.50
C SER A 25 -8.53 -2.67 44.19
N VAL A 26 -8.63 -1.49 43.57
CA VAL A 26 -7.74 -0.30 43.54
C VAL A 26 -6.27 -0.47 44.02
N CYS A 27 -5.30 -0.48 43.08
CA CYS A 27 -4.29 0.58 42.88
C CYS A 27 -3.18 0.15 41.89
N SER A 28 -2.70 1.16 41.17
CA SER A 28 -1.60 1.30 40.21
C SER A 28 -0.52 0.20 40.06
N MET A 29 -0.20 -0.07 38.79
CA MET A 29 1.08 -0.54 38.20
C MET A 29 2.00 -1.48 39.02
N THR A 30 2.20 -2.68 38.47
CA THR A 30 3.48 -3.40 38.23
C THR A 30 3.30 -4.90 38.50
N LEU A 31 3.45 -5.71 37.45
CA LEU A 31 3.39 -7.19 37.39
C LEU A 31 2.44 -7.89 38.38
N ALA A 32 1.20 -8.13 37.94
CA ALA A 32 0.19 -8.85 38.71
C ALA A 32 0.39 -10.37 38.64
N ILE A 33 1.35 -10.86 39.42
CA ILE A 33 1.35 -12.25 39.87
C ILE A 33 1.35 -12.22 41.39
N ARG A 34 0.16 -12.30 41.97
CA ARG A 34 0.00 -12.77 43.34
C ARG A 34 -1.36 -13.40 43.53
N LEU A 35 -1.30 -14.60 44.05
CA LEU A 35 -2.40 -15.52 44.17
C LEU A 35 -3.07 -15.31 45.53
N VAL A 36 -4.40 -15.38 45.51
CA VAL A 36 -5.39 -15.44 46.60
C VAL A 36 -4.81 -15.75 48.00
N SER A 37 -5.16 -14.90 48.99
CA SER A 37 -5.02 -15.18 50.43
C SER A 37 -6.15 -16.10 50.90
N ASP A 38 -5.91 -16.89 51.96
CA ASP A 38 -6.73 -17.98 52.49
C ASP A 38 -8.22 -17.66 52.79
N ASN A 39 -8.64 -16.39 52.71
CA ASN A 39 -10.02 -15.95 52.91
C ASN A 39 -10.67 -15.31 51.66
N GLY A 40 -10.08 -15.46 50.46
CA GLY A 40 -10.71 -14.99 49.22
C GLY A 40 -10.65 -13.47 48.97
N GLN A 41 -9.77 -12.75 49.66
CA GLN A 41 -9.46 -11.32 49.40
C GLN A 41 -8.01 -11.11 48.95
N LEU A 42 -7.80 -10.20 48.00
CA LEU A 42 -6.49 -9.80 47.47
C LEU A 42 -5.89 -8.65 48.31
N ILE A 43 -4.61 -8.75 48.70
CA ILE A 43 -3.86 -7.69 49.43
C ILE A 43 -2.58 -7.35 48.64
N TRP A 44 -2.32 -6.07 48.35
CA TRP A 44 -1.16 -5.57 47.57
C TRP A 44 -0.22 -4.69 48.40
N GLY A 45 1.07 -4.68 48.05
CA GLY A 45 2.09 -3.76 48.55
C GLY A 45 3.06 -3.36 47.43
N ASP A 46 3.57 -2.13 47.46
CA ASP A 46 4.20 -1.40 46.35
C ASP A 46 5.57 -1.94 45.88
N PHE A 47 5.83 -2.00 44.57
CA PHE A 47 7.17 -2.11 43.97
C PHE A 47 7.25 -1.36 42.62
N LEU A 48 8.31 -0.55 42.44
CA LEU A 48 8.53 0.37 41.32
C LEU A 48 8.80 -0.33 39.96
N PRO A 49 8.46 0.30 38.81
CA PRO A 49 8.73 -0.23 37.48
C PRO A 49 10.21 -0.02 37.12
N GLY A 50 11.01 -1.07 37.29
CA GLY A 50 12.41 -1.10 36.89
C GLY A 50 13.13 -2.26 37.56
N GLN A 51 13.60 -3.22 36.78
CA GLN A 51 14.27 -4.46 37.19
C GLN A 51 13.36 -5.60 37.67
N GLN A 52 12.78 -6.33 36.72
CA GLN A 52 12.66 -7.78 36.91
C GLN A 52 13.93 -8.44 36.36
N SER A 53 14.52 -9.38 37.10
CA SER A 53 15.70 -10.11 36.62
C SER A 53 15.34 -10.86 35.33
N TYR A 54 16.17 -10.72 34.29
CA TYR A 54 16.07 -11.47 33.02
C TYR A 54 15.85 -12.98 33.24
N SER A 55 16.41 -13.51 34.34
CA SER A 55 16.24 -14.91 34.77
C SER A 55 14.79 -15.29 35.09
N TRP A 56 13.99 -14.38 35.66
CA TRP A 56 12.61 -14.65 36.03
C TRP A 56 11.70 -14.73 34.80
N VAL A 57 11.88 -13.82 33.84
CA VAL A 57 11.11 -13.80 32.58
C VAL A 57 11.39 -15.06 31.76
N ASN A 58 12.65 -15.49 31.70
CA ASN A 58 13.01 -16.74 31.03
C ASN A 58 12.31 -17.94 31.68
N ASN A 59 12.36 -18.04 33.01
CA ASN A 59 11.70 -19.14 33.73
C ASN A 59 10.17 -19.11 33.56
N PHE A 60 9.55 -17.93 33.54
CA PHE A 60 8.12 -17.80 33.29
C PHE A 60 7.74 -18.18 31.85
N GLY A 61 8.51 -17.78 30.83
CA GLY A 61 8.16 -18.01 29.43
C GLY A 61 8.16 -19.47 28.99
N HIS A 62 8.76 -20.38 29.77
CA HIS A 62 8.74 -21.82 29.47
C HIS A 62 7.39 -22.49 29.77
N GLU A 63 6.72 -22.13 30.87
CA GLU A 63 5.44 -22.74 31.27
C GLU A 63 4.29 -21.73 31.43
N GLY A 64 4.59 -20.52 31.90
CA GLY A 64 3.62 -19.50 32.25
C GLY A 64 2.93 -18.85 31.04
N LEU A 65 3.64 -18.70 29.92
CA LEU A 65 3.03 -18.17 28.68
C LEU A 65 1.89 -19.07 28.19
N GLY A 66 2.12 -20.38 28.11
CA GLY A 66 1.09 -21.33 27.66
C GLY A 66 -0.16 -21.25 28.53
N LEU A 67 0.00 -21.11 29.85
CA LEU A 67 -1.11 -20.94 30.78
C LEU A 67 -1.87 -19.62 30.56
N LEU A 68 -1.18 -18.50 30.30
CA LEU A 68 -1.83 -17.24 29.97
C LEU A 68 -2.67 -17.35 28.70
N LEU A 69 -2.14 -18.02 27.67
CA LEU A 69 -2.83 -18.26 26.40
C LEU A 69 -4.03 -19.20 26.59
N ASP A 70 -3.91 -20.22 27.43
CA ASP A 70 -5.02 -21.12 27.79
C ASP A 70 -6.17 -20.38 28.46
N VAL A 71 -5.87 -19.47 29.39
CA VAL A 71 -6.88 -18.65 30.05
C VAL A 71 -7.50 -17.67 29.06
N LEU A 72 -6.69 -17.01 28.23
CA LEU A 72 -7.18 -16.08 27.22
C LEU A 72 -8.12 -16.79 26.23
N GLU A 73 -7.73 -17.96 25.72
CA GLU A 73 -8.57 -18.74 24.81
C GLU A 73 -9.90 -19.12 25.44
N LYS A 74 -9.90 -19.63 26.68
CA LYS A 74 -11.13 -19.96 27.41
C LYS A 74 -12.05 -18.76 27.58
N LEU A 75 -11.50 -17.58 27.86
CA LEU A 75 -12.29 -16.35 27.99
C LEU A 75 -12.83 -15.86 26.63
N LEU A 76 -12.08 -16.04 25.54
CA LEU A 76 -12.52 -15.70 24.19
C LEU A 76 -13.59 -16.66 23.66
N ASP A 77 -13.55 -17.94 24.05
CA ASP A 77 -14.54 -18.97 23.67
C ASP A 77 -15.85 -18.89 24.47
N LYS A 78 -15.88 -18.09 25.55
CA LYS A 78 -17.08 -17.95 26.39
C LYS A 78 -18.19 -17.24 25.60
N LYS A 79 -19.27 -17.96 25.30
CA LYS A 79 -20.43 -17.45 24.52
C LYS A 79 -21.11 -16.24 25.15
N GLN A 80 -21.19 -16.19 26.48
CA GLN A 80 -21.74 -15.08 27.24
C GLN A 80 -20.62 -14.47 28.06
N GLN A 81 -20.12 -13.31 27.62
CA GLN A 81 -19.08 -12.58 28.32
C GLN A 81 -19.70 -11.61 29.33
N GLU A 82 -19.30 -11.74 30.58
CA GLU A 82 -19.58 -10.81 31.65
C GLU A 82 -18.56 -9.67 31.64
N ASN A 83 -18.87 -8.56 32.31
CA ASN A 83 -17.95 -7.42 32.40
C ASN A 83 -16.61 -7.81 33.07
N ILE A 84 -16.65 -8.77 34.00
CA ILE A 84 -15.46 -9.33 34.64
C ILE A 84 -14.56 -10.07 33.63
N ASP A 85 -15.14 -10.82 32.70
CA ASP A 85 -14.39 -11.54 31.66
C ASP A 85 -13.63 -10.57 30.76
N LYS A 86 -14.30 -9.49 30.33
CA LYS A 86 -13.69 -8.42 29.53
C LYS A 86 -12.54 -7.72 30.24
N LYS A 87 -12.72 -7.41 31.53
CA LYS A 87 -11.63 -6.88 32.37
C LYS A 87 -10.46 -7.85 32.48
N ASN A 88 -10.74 -9.14 32.57
CA ASN A 88 -9.73 -10.18 32.67
C ASN A 88 -8.97 -10.36 31.36
N GLN A 89 -9.67 -10.38 30.23
CA GLN A 89 -9.05 -10.36 28.89
C GLN A 89 -8.10 -9.17 28.75
N TYR A 90 -8.55 -7.95 29.10
CA TYR A 90 -7.71 -6.76 29.02
C TYR A 90 -6.43 -6.86 29.88
N LYS A 91 -6.55 -7.36 31.11
CA LYS A 91 -5.40 -7.60 31.99
C LYS A 91 -4.43 -8.64 31.40
N LEU A 92 -4.94 -9.71 30.78
CA LEU A 92 -4.11 -10.71 30.11
C LEU A 92 -3.33 -10.09 28.94
N ILE A 93 -3.97 -9.24 28.14
CA ILE A 93 -3.29 -8.50 27.06
C ILE A 93 -2.19 -7.60 27.64
N GLN A 94 -2.43 -6.90 28.75
CA GLN A 94 -1.39 -6.10 29.42
C GLN A 94 -0.23 -6.97 29.93
N CYS A 95 -0.50 -8.18 30.44
CA CYS A 95 0.53 -9.13 30.83
C CYS A 95 1.36 -9.58 29.61
N LEU A 96 0.71 -9.90 28.49
CA LEU A 96 1.40 -10.26 27.24
C LEU A 96 2.28 -9.10 26.76
N LYS A 97 1.76 -7.86 26.76
CA LYS A 97 2.53 -6.65 26.44
C LYS A 97 3.79 -6.53 27.29
N ALA A 98 3.66 -6.68 28.61
CA ALA A 98 4.80 -6.62 29.52
C ALA A 98 5.80 -7.75 29.25
N PHE A 99 5.32 -8.96 28.96
CA PHE A 99 6.15 -10.11 28.62
C PHE A 99 6.92 -9.90 27.31
N MET A 100 6.34 -9.25 26.30
CA MET A 100 7.00 -8.95 25.02
C MET A 100 8.00 -7.80 25.08
N ASN A 101 8.03 -7.02 26.17
CA ASN A 101 8.93 -5.88 26.33
C ASN A 101 10.41 -6.27 26.56
N ASN A 102 10.82 -7.46 26.12
CA ASN A 102 12.18 -7.96 26.11
C ASN A 102 12.34 -8.97 24.95
N LYS A 103 13.57 -9.13 24.46
CA LYS A 103 13.87 -9.97 23.29
C LYS A 103 13.38 -11.41 23.45
N PHE A 104 13.57 -12.02 24.62
CA PHE A 104 13.18 -13.41 24.87
C PHE A 104 11.66 -13.59 24.77
N GLY A 105 10.89 -12.75 25.46
CA GLY A 105 9.43 -12.85 25.47
C GLY A 105 8.81 -12.56 24.11
N LEU A 106 9.36 -11.59 23.36
CA LEU A 106 8.96 -11.35 21.97
C LEU A 106 9.23 -12.56 21.08
N GLN A 107 10.45 -13.12 21.11
CA GLN A 107 10.79 -14.32 20.34
C GLN A 107 9.91 -15.52 20.70
N ARG A 108 9.52 -15.65 21.97
CA ARG A 108 8.63 -16.73 22.41
C ARG A 108 7.21 -16.59 21.86
N ILE A 109 6.66 -15.38 21.83
CA ILE A 109 5.36 -15.08 21.21
C ILE A 109 5.40 -15.32 19.70
N LEU A 110 6.45 -14.86 19.02
CA LEU A 110 6.62 -15.03 17.58
C LEU A 110 6.84 -16.50 17.18
N GLY A 111 7.42 -17.31 18.07
CA GLY A 111 7.64 -18.74 17.89
C GLY A 111 6.40 -19.61 18.15
N ASP A 112 5.29 -19.05 18.63
CA ASP A 112 4.05 -19.78 18.92
C ASP A 112 2.88 -19.23 18.09
N GLU A 113 2.47 -19.98 17.06
CA GLU A 113 1.38 -19.58 16.14
C GLU A 113 0.06 -19.31 16.87
N ARG A 114 -0.19 -20.01 17.99
CA ARG A 114 -1.39 -19.79 18.80
C ARG A 114 -1.41 -18.41 19.42
N SER A 115 -0.24 -17.85 19.75
CA SER A 115 -0.14 -16.50 20.33
C SER A 115 -0.69 -15.44 19.37
N LEU A 116 -0.26 -15.47 18.11
CA LEU A 116 -0.73 -14.53 17.08
C LEU A 116 -2.23 -14.70 16.81
N LEU A 117 -2.70 -15.94 16.72
CA LEU A 117 -4.13 -16.23 16.55
C LEU A 117 -4.97 -15.68 17.69
N LEU A 118 -4.57 -15.88 18.95
CA LEU A 118 -5.34 -15.38 20.10
C LEU A 118 -5.32 -13.84 20.19
N LEU A 119 -4.21 -13.19 19.86
CA LEU A 119 -4.14 -11.74 19.73
C LEU A 119 -5.09 -11.23 18.64
N ALA A 120 -5.06 -11.84 17.45
CA ALA A 120 -5.96 -11.48 16.36
C ALA A 120 -7.45 -11.70 16.71
N ARG A 121 -7.77 -12.80 17.40
CA ARG A 121 -9.12 -13.08 17.91
C ARG A 121 -9.61 -12.09 18.96
N ALA A 122 -8.69 -11.46 19.70
CA ALA A 122 -9.03 -10.48 20.73
C ALA A 122 -9.26 -9.06 20.15
N ILE A 123 -9.09 -8.84 18.85
CA ILE A 123 -9.43 -7.57 18.19
C ILE A 123 -10.96 -7.41 18.17
N ASP A 124 -11.47 -6.60 19.09
CA ASP A 124 -12.90 -6.34 19.29
C ASP A 124 -13.17 -4.83 19.42
N PRO A 125 -13.80 -4.19 18.41
CA PRO A 125 -14.18 -2.78 18.45
C PRO A 125 -15.08 -2.39 19.62
N LYS A 126 -15.80 -3.36 20.21
CA LYS A 126 -16.63 -3.15 21.40
C LYS A 126 -15.81 -3.00 22.69
N GLN A 127 -14.50 -3.27 22.63
CA GLN A 127 -13.56 -3.13 23.74
C GLN A 127 -12.39 -2.22 23.34
N PRO A 128 -12.63 -0.91 23.16
CA PRO A 128 -11.70 0.01 22.50
C PRO A 128 -10.32 0.06 23.17
N ASN A 129 -10.25 0.07 24.50
CA ASN A 129 -8.97 0.09 25.23
C ASN A 129 -8.16 -1.19 25.04
N MET A 130 -8.83 -2.34 25.03
CA MET A 130 -8.16 -3.63 24.80
C MET A 130 -7.70 -3.75 23.36
N MET A 131 -8.58 -3.41 22.41
CA MET A 131 -8.26 -3.41 20.99
C MET A 131 -7.07 -2.48 20.70
N THR A 132 -7.02 -1.28 21.28
CA THR A 132 -5.89 -0.34 21.13
C THR A 132 -4.56 -1.01 21.50
N GLU A 133 -4.51 -1.71 22.64
CA GLU A 133 -3.29 -2.40 23.07
C GLU A 133 -2.93 -3.55 22.13
N ILE A 134 -3.91 -4.32 21.67
CA ILE A 134 -3.69 -5.43 20.75
C ILE A 134 -3.16 -4.93 19.41
N VAL A 135 -3.80 -3.94 18.78
CA VAL A 135 -3.35 -3.46 17.47
C VAL A 135 -1.96 -2.81 17.59
N LYS A 136 -1.63 -2.11 18.70
CA LYS A 136 -0.26 -1.61 18.95
C LYS A 136 0.76 -2.74 19.06
N ILE A 137 0.42 -3.82 19.76
CA ILE A 137 1.27 -5.03 19.84
C ILE A 137 1.49 -5.61 18.44
N LEU A 138 0.41 -5.78 17.67
CA LEU A 138 0.49 -6.38 16.33
C LEU A 138 1.23 -5.47 15.34
N SER A 139 1.09 -4.14 15.43
CA SER A 139 1.91 -3.19 14.67
C SER A 139 3.39 -3.37 14.97
N ALA A 140 3.76 -3.45 16.26
CA ALA A 140 5.15 -3.65 16.67
C ALA A 140 5.70 -5.00 16.17
N ILE A 141 4.89 -6.06 16.23
CA ILE A 141 5.23 -7.38 15.67
C ILE A 141 5.44 -7.31 14.16
N CYS A 142 4.58 -6.58 13.44
CA CYS A 142 4.68 -6.40 12.00
C CYS A 142 5.95 -5.64 11.59
N ILE A 143 6.37 -4.64 12.38
CA ILE A 143 7.55 -3.82 12.09
C ILE A 143 8.86 -4.53 12.46
N VAL A 144 8.87 -5.25 13.58
CA VAL A 144 10.10 -5.90 14.11
C VAL A 144 10.27 -7.33 13.59
N GLY A 145 9.19 -7.93 13.07
CA GLY A 145 9.20 -9.29 12.55
C GLY A 145 10.04 -9.44 11.29
N GLU A 146 10.58 -10.65 11.11
CA GLU A 146 11.11 -11.14 9.84
C GLU A 146 9.97 -11.34 8.82
N GLU A 147 10.30 -11.45 7.52
CA GLU A 147 9.32 -11.51 6.41
C GLU A 147 8.20 -12.54 6.63
N ASN A 148 8.54 -13.71 7.17
CA ASN A 148 7.60 -14.81 7.43
C ASN A 148 6.58 -14.52 8.56
N ILE A 149 6.79 -13.49 9.38
CA ILE A 149 5.89 -13.13 10.48
C ILE A 149 4.66 -12.40 9.94
N LEU A 150 4.80 -11.61 8.87
CA LEU A 150 3.66 -10.93 8.23
C LEU A 150 2.65 -11.95 7.71
N ASP A 151 3.09 -12.99 7.01
CA ASP A 151 2.23 -14.05 6.49
C ASP A 151 1.50 -14.79 7.61
N LYS A 152 2.20 -15.10 8.71
CA LYS A 152 1.60 -15.74 9.89
C LYS A 152 0.57 -14.84 10.56
N LEU A 153 0.86 -13.55 10.67
CA LEU A 153 -0.05 -12.56 11.23
C LEU A 153 -1.31 -12.41 10.37
N LEU A 154 -1.16 -12.27 9.06
CA LEU A 154 -2.28 -12.21 8.12
C LEU A 154 -3.10 -13.51 8.14
N GLY A 155 -2.45 -14.67 8.22
CA GLY A 155 -3.11 -15.96 8.39
C GLY A 155 -3.92 -16.05 9.69
N ALA A 156 -3.37 -15.55 10.80
CA ALA A 156 -4.05 -15.46 12.09
C ALA A 156 -5.28 -14.54 12.05
N ILE A 157 -5.15 -13.36 11.44
CA ILE A 157 -6.26 -12.40 11.25
C ILE A 157 -7.35 -13.01 10.36
N THR A 158 -6.97 -13.68 9.27
CA THR A 158 -7.89 -14.38 8.36
C THR A 158 -8.65 -15.47 9.10
N THR A 159 -7.94 -16.35 9.82
CA THR A 159 -8.55 -17.43 10.62
C THR A 159 -9.50 -16.88 11.71
N ALA A 160 -9.12 -15.78 12.37
CA ALA A 160 -9.96 -15.13 13.39
C ALA A 160 -11.26 -14.55 12.78
N ALA A 161 -11.19 -14.05 11.55
CA ALA A 161 -12.33 -13.48 10.85
C ALA A 161 -13.29 -14.53 10.29
N GLU A 162 -12.76 -15.62 9.72
CA GLU A 162 -13.54 -16.77 9.25
C GLU A 162 -14.38 -17.38 10.38
N ARG A 163 -13.81 -17.50 11.59
CA ARG A 163 -14.55 -17.95 12.78
C ARG A 163 -15.78 -17.08 13.11
N ASN A 164 -15.76 -15.81 12.69
CA ASN A 164 -16.83 -14.85 12.93
C ASN A 164 -17.68 -14.56 11.66
N ASN A 165 -17.44 -15.27 10.54
CA ASN A 165 -18.10 -15.05 9.25
C ASN A 165 -18.07 -13.59 8.78
N ARG A 166 -16.93 -12.92 8.91
CA ARG A 166 -16.73 -11.54 8.45
C ARG A 166 -15.42 -11.38 7.68
N GLU A 167 -15.28 -10.26 6.98
CA GLU A 167 -14.03 -9.90 6.32
C GLU A 167 -12.92 -9.63 7.34
N ARG A 168 -11.68 -9.96 6.96
CA ARG A 168 -10.56 -10.01 7.91
C ARG A 168 -10.13 -8.65 8.45
N PHE A 169 -10.37 -7.59 7.69
CA PHE A 169 -10.04 -6.22 8.08
C PHE A 169 -11.22 -5.41 8.61
N SER A 170 -12.47 -5.90 8.50
CA SER A 170 -13.65 -5.19 9.01
C SER A 170 -13.53 -4.73 10.47
N PRO A 171 -13.07 -5.55 11.45
CA PRO A 171 -12.90 -5.06 12.82
C PRO A 171 -11.92 -3.90 12.96
N ILE A 172 -10.85 -3.88 12.16
CA ILE A 172 -9.84 -2.82 12.23
C ILE A 172 -10.43 -1.52 11.68
N VAL A 173 -11.20 -1.62 10.59
CA VAL A 173 -11.92 -0.48 9.99
C VAL A 173 -13.04 0.03 10.92
N GLU A 174 -13.80 -0.87 11.56
CA GLU A 174 -14.80 -0.51 12.60
C GLU A 174 -14.14 0.25 13.77
N GLY A 175 -12.89 -0.08 14.12
CA GLY A 175 -12.13 0.67 15.12
C GLY A 175 -11.84 2.12 14.73
N LEU A 176 -11.70 2.41 13.43
CA LEU A 176 -11.56 3.76 12.90
C LEU A 176 -12.88 4.55 12.92
N GLU A 177 -14.02 3.87 12.83
CA GLU A 177 -15.35 4.49 12.90
C GLU A 177 -15.72 4.95 14.31
N ASN A 178 -15.04 4.47 15.35
CA ASN A 178 -15.33 4.87 16.72
C ASN A 178 -14.93 6.34 16.97
N HIS A 179 -15.90 7.26 16.83
CA HIS A 179 -15.68 8.70 17.01
C HIS A 179 -15.39 9.12 18.46
N GLU A 180 -15.72 8.27 19.44
CA GLU A 180 -15.51 8.57 20.87
C GLU A 180 -14.06 8.34 21.30
N THR A 181 -13.31 7.51 20.56
CA THR A 181 -12.01 6.98 20.99
C THR A 181 -10.90 7.30 19.99
N LEU A 182 -10.41 8.54 20.02
CA LEU A 182 -9.38 9.03 19.10
C LEU A 182 -8.07 8.19 19.14
N HIS A 183 -7.63 7.76 20.32
CA HIS A 183 -6.43 6.93 20.45
C HIS A 183 -6.57 5.54 19.81
N LEU A 184 -7.80 5.01 19.71
CA LEU A 184 -8.06 3.77 18.99
C LEU A 184 -7.93 4.01 17.49
N GLN A 185 -8.40 5.15 16.98
CA GLN A 185 -8.32 5.49 15.57
C GLN A 185 -6.85 5.63 15.13
N VAL A 186 -6.04 6.35 15.91
CA VAL A 186 -4.58 6.43 15.70
C VAL A 186 -3.96 5.05 15.67
N ALA A 187 -4.28 4.19 16.65
CA ALA A 187 -3.72 2.86 16.76
C ALA A 187 -4.14 1.93 15.60
N CYS A 188 -5.38 2.03 15.13
CA CYS A 188 -5.87 1.28 13.97
C CYS A 188 -5.19 1.76 12.68
N MET A 189 -5.08 3.08 12.48
CA MET A 189 -4.40 3.63 11.31
C MET A 189 -2.91 3.26 11.28
N GLN A 190 -2.26 3.31 12.45
CA GLN A 190 -0.88 2.83 12.60
C GLN A 190 -0.74 1.35 12.27
N PHE A 191 -1.73 0.52 12.65
CA PHE A 191 -1.70 -0.90 12.33
C PHE A 191 -1.93 -1.19 10.84
N ILE A 192 -2.83 -0.44 10.20
CA ILE A 192 -3.01 -0.48 8.74
C ILE A 192 -1.69 -0.11 8.05
N ASN A 193 -1.05 0.98 8.46
CA ASN A 193 0.25 1.39 7.92
C ASN A 193 1.28 0.28 8.09
N ALA A 194 1.42 -0.29 9.28
CA ALA A 194 2.37 -1.37 9.54
C ALA A 194 2.16 -2.56 8.59
N LEU A 195 0.91 -2.99 8.37
CA LEU A 195 0.60 -4.10 7.46
C LEU A 195 0.86 -3.76 5.98
N VAL A 196 0.56 -2.54 5.55
CA VAL A 196 0.66 -2.13 4.14
C VAL A 196 2.09 -1.74 3.76
N THR A 197 2.90 -1.22 4.69
CA THR A 197 4.30 -0.83 4.43
C THR A 197 5.29 -1.95 4.68
N SER A 198 4.89 -3.02 5.40
CA SER A 198 5.79 -4.12 5.76
C SER A 198 6.24 -5.00 4.58
N PRO A 199 5.39 -5.36 3.60
CA PRO A 199 5.84 -6.23 2.52
C PRO A 199 6.71 -5.53 1.47
N TYR A 200 7.75 -6.24 1.01
CA TYR A 200 8.66 -5.76 -0.04
C TYR A 200 8.04 -5.81 -1.44
N ASP A 201 7.14 -6.75 -1.68
CA ASP A 201 6.46 -6.93 -2.97
C ASP A 201 5.40 -5.85 -3.20
N LEU A 202 5.56 -5.07 -4.28
CA LEU A 202 4.66 -3.98 -4.65
C LEU A 202 3.22 -4.47 -4.87
N ASP A 203 3.06 -5.59 -5.57
CA ASP A 203 1.74 -6.14 -5.91
C ASP A 203 0.99 -6.53 -4.62
N PHE A 204 1.70 -7.06 -3.61
CA PHE A 204 1.15 -7.40 -2.32
C PHE A 204 0.82 -6.18 -1.45
N ARG A 205 1.63 -5.11 -1.46
CA ARG A 205 1.30 -3.84 -0.78
C ARG A 205 0.02 -3.24 -1.35
N ILE A 206 -0.09 -3.18 -2.68
CA ILE A 206 -1.27 -2.72 -3.39
C ILE A 206 -2.50 -3.57 -3.04
N HIS A 207 -2.35 -4.90 -3.04
CA HIS A 207 -3.42 -5.83 -2.68
C HIS A 207 -3.98 -5.56 -1.28
N LEU A 208 -3.11 -5.45 -0.26
CA LEU A 208 -3.52 -5.18 1.13
C LEU A 208 -4.21 -3.82 1.26
N ARG A 209 -3.64 -2.78 0.64
CA ARG A 209 -4.23 -1.43 0.63
C ARG A 209 -5.65 -1.46 0.04
N ASN A 210 -5.83 -2.12 -1.09
CA ASN A 210 -7.11 -2.21 -1.78
C ASN A 210 -8.14 -2.99 -0.99
N GLU A 211 -7.72 -4.01 -0.26
CA GLU A 211 -8.60 -4.76 0.63
C GLU A 211 -9.11 -3.89 1.79
N PHE A 212 -8.26 -3.09 2.44
CA PHE A 212 -8.69 -2.13 3.46
C PHE A 212 -9.66 -1.08 2.91
N LEU A 213 -9.37 -0.54 1.72
CA LEU A 213 -10.23 0.43 1.05
C LEU A 213 -11.62 -0.14 0.74
N ARG A 214 -11.69 -1.38 0.24
CA ARG A 214 -12.94 -2.11 0.00
C ARG A 214 -13.69 -2.46 1.29
N SER A 215 -12.96 -2.70 2.38
CA SER A 215 -13.53 -2.98 3.71
C SER A 215 -14.18 -1.75 4.37
N GLY A 216 -14.13 -0.58 3.72
CA GLY A 216 -14.78 0.65 4.18
C GLY A 216 -13.81 1.80 4.47
N LEU A 217 -12.49 1.59 4.45
CA LEU A 217 -11.53 2.66 4.75
C LEU A 217 -11.68 3.87 3.81
N LYS A 218 -11.96 3.62 2.51
CA LYS A 218 -12.05 4.67 1.49
C LYS A 218 -13.06 5.76 1.84
N THR A 219 -14.22 5.38 2.38
CA THR A 219 -15.28 6.33 2.74
C THR A 219 -14.99 7.07 4.04
N MET A 220 -14.13 6.51 4.90
CA MET A 220 -13.77 7.08 6.20
C MET A 220 -12.62 8.09 6.12
N LEU A 221 -11.75 7.98 5.12
CA LEU A 221 -10.57 8.84 4.99
C LEU A 221 -10.88 10.36 5.02
N PRO A 222 -11.93 10.88 4.34
CA PRO A 222 -12.27 12.30 4.43
C PRO A 222 -12.57 12.74 5.87
N ASP A 223 -13.45 12.00 6.56
CA ASP A 223 -13.85 12.31 7.94
C ASP A 223 -12.68 12.20 8.93
N LEU A 224 -11.75 11.27 8.70
CA LEU A 224 -10.53 11.13 9.51
C LEU A 224 -9.57 12.32 9.32
N LYS A 225 -9.49 12.88 8.11
CA LYS A 225 -8.65 14.05 7.78
C LYS A 225 -9.17 15.37 8.35
N GLU A 226 -10.45 15.44 8.72
CA GLU A 226 -11.05 16.63 9.35
C GLU A 226 -10.82 16.68 10.87
N LYS A 227 -10.27 15.62 11.48
CA LYS A 227 -10.05 15.56 12.93
C LYS A 227 -8.80 16.34 13.32
N GLU A 228 -8.92 17.17 14.35
CA GLU A 228 -7.78 17.88 14.94
C GLU A 228 -6.93 16.94 15.81
N ASN A 229 -6.05 16.14 15.19
CA ASN A 229 -5.15 15.23 15.90
C ASN A 229 -3.83 14.98 15.18
N ASP A 230 -2.75 15.57 15.70
CA ASP A 230 -1.40 15.47 15.14
C ASP A 230 -0.93 14.02 14.93
N GLU A 231 -1.23 13.11 15.87
CA GLU A 231 -0.80 11.70 15.74
C GLU A 231 -1.53 10.99 14.59
N LEU A 232 -2.83 11.24 14.43
CA LEU A 232 -3.63 10.69 13.33
C LEU A 232 -3.19 11.29 11.99
N ASP A 233 -2.95 12.59 11.95
CA ASP A 233 -2.48 13.29 10.75
C ASP A 233 -1.14 12.72 10.26
N ILE A 234 -0.22 12.41 11.17
CA ILE A 234 1.02 11.71 10.83
C ILE A 234 0.72 10.35 10.20
N GLN A 235 -0.20 9.56 10.77
CA GLN A 235 -0.52 8.24 10.21
C GLN A 235 -1.22 8.33 8.84
N LEU A 236 -2.11 9.29 8.65
CA LEU A 236 -2.78 9.52 7.35
C LEU A 236 -1.77 9.98 6.30
N LYS A 237 -0.83 10.85 6.68
CA LYS A 237 0.26 11.28 5.81
C LYS A 237 1.16 10.12 5.41
N VAL A 238 1.58 9.27 6.34
CA VAL A 238 2.37 8.06 6.03
C VAL A 238 1.64 7.14 5.05
N PHE A 239 0.33 6.98 5.21
CA PHE A 239 -0.48 6.19 4.29
C PHE A 239 -0.52 6.78 2.88
N ASP A 240 -0.71 8.09 2.78
CA ASP A 240 -0.76 8.82 1.50
C ASP A 240 0.62 8.84 0.81
N GLU A 241 1.72 9.10 1.56
CA GLU A 241 3.09 9.10 1.02
C GLU A 241 3.47 7.71 0.48
N ASN A 242 3.26 6.65 1.26
CA ASN A 242 3.52 5.27 0.81
C ASN A 242 2.69 4.90 -0.43
N LYS A 243 1.47 5.43 -0.54
CA LYS A 243 0.62 5.24 -1.72
C LYS A 243 1.20 5.95 -2.96
N GLU A 244 1.77 7.14 -2.82
CA GLU A 244 2.44 7.84 -3.93
C GLU A 244 3.78 7.19 -4.31
N ASP A 245 4.51 6.65 -3.33
CA ASP A 245 5.74 5.88 -3.58
C ASP A 245 5.44 4.62 -4.40
N ASP A 246 4.39 3.87 -4.05
CA ASP A 246 3.93 2.70 -4.82
C ASP A 246 3.54 3.06 -6.25
N LEU A 247 2.91 4.23 -6.47
CA LEU A 247 2.59 4.72 -7.81
C LEU A 247 3.85 5.02 -8.62
N THR A 248 4.85 5.61 -7.97
CA THR A 248 6.13 5.92 -8.61
C THR A 248 6.86 4.63 -9.00
N GLU A 249 6.88 3.63 -8.12
CA GLU A 249 7.44 2.30 -8.41
C GLU A 249 6.71 1.60 -9.57
N LEU A 250 5.37 1.63 -9.58
CA LEU A 250 4.57 1.06 -10.67
C LEU A 250 4.84 1.76 -12.01
N SER A 251 5.01 3.08 -11.99
CA SER A 251 5.40 3.86 -13.17
C SER A 251 6.78 3.49 -13.69
N HIS A 252 7.76 3.27 -12.81
CA HIS A 252 9.07 2.75 -13.18
C HIS A 252 8.97 1.36 -13.84
N ARG A 253 8.19 0.44 -13.27
CA ARG A 253 7.92 -0.88 -13.87
C ARG A 253 7.34 -0.78 -15.28
N LEU A 254 6.44 0.17 -15.53
CA LEU A 254 5.93 0.43 -16.88
C LEU A 254 7.02 0.94 -17.83
N ASN A 255 7.91 1.80 -17.36
CA ASN A 255 9.03 2.30 -18.17
C ASN A 255 10.02 1.17 -18.51
N ASP A 256 10.29 0.27 -17.58
CA ASP A 256 11.13 -0.92 -17.81
C ASP A 256 10.49 -1.84 -18.86
N ILE A 257 9.18 -2.12 -18.75
CA ILE A 257 8.43 -2.88 -19.75
C ILE A 257 8.52 -2.20 -21.13
N ARG A 258 8.37 -0.88 -21.20
CA ARG A 258 8.49 -0.11 -22.47
C ARG A 258 9.90 -0.17 -23.07
N ALA A 259 10.93 -0.32 -22.24
CA ALA A 259 12.32 -0.41 -22.70
C ALA A 259 12.70 -1.82 -23.15
N GLU A 260 12.17 -2.84 -22.48
CA GLU A 260 12.46 -4.25 -22.79
C GLU A 260 11.56 -4.83 -23.89
N MET A 261 10.32 -4.36 -24.01
CA MET A 261 9.31 -4.89 -24.92
C MET A 261 8.95 -3.86 -25.99
N ASP A 262 9.77 -3.78 -27.04
CA ASP A 262 9.56 -2.87 -28.18
C ASP A 262 8.83 -3.53 -29.38
N ASP A 263 8.66 -4.85 -29.38
CA ASP A 263 7.90 -5.59 -30.38
C ASP A 263 6.44 -5.84 -29.98
N MET A 264 5.52 -5.45 -30.87
CA MET A 264 4.08 -5.60 -30.66
C MET A 264 3.64 -7.06 -30.60
N ASN A 265 4.25 -7.96 -31.37
CA ASN A 265 3.83 -9.37 -31.40
C ASN A 265 4.23 -10.08 -30.11
N GLU A 266 5.41 -9.77 -29.56
CA GLU A 266 5.86 -10.29 -28.27
C GLU A 266 4.90 -9.89 -27.14
N VAL A 267 4.55 -8.60 -27.04
CA VAL A 267 3.58 -8.10 -26.04
C VAL A 267 2.22 -8.78 -26.20
N TYR A 268 1.73 -8.91 -27.43
CA TYR A 268 0.47 -9.60 -27.71
C TYR A 268 0.51 -11.07 -27.27
N HIS A 269 1.57 -11.81 -27.61
CA HIS A 269 1.70 -13.21 -27.25
C HIS A 269 1.81 -13.41 -25.73
N LEU A 270 2.51 -12.52 -25.03
CA LEU A 270 2.59 -12.54 -23.57
C LEU A 270 1.20 -12.32 -22.96
N LEU A 271 0.47 -11.27 -23.38
CA LEU A 271 -0.89 -10.98 -22.92
C LEU A 271 -1.85 -12.14 -23.23
N TYR A 272 -1.80 -12.69 -24.43
CA TYR A 272 -2.61 -13.84 -24.81
C TYR A 272 -2.34 -15.04 -23.91
N ASN A 273 -1.06 -15.39 -23.68
CA ASN A 273 -0.71 -16.52 -22.82
C ASN A 273 -1.11 -16.30 -21.36
N MET A 274 -1.05 -15.07 -20.85
CA MET A 274 -1.48 -14.72 -19.49
C MET A 274 -3.00 -14.82 -19.31
N LEU A 275 -3.78 -14.49 -20.35
CA LEU A 275 -5.24 -14.41 -20.27
C LEU A 275 -5.95 -15.65 -20.80
N LYS A 276 -5.27 -16.50 -21.56
CA LYS A 276 -5.83 -17.73 -22.13
C LYS A 276 -6.40 -18.63 -21.02
N ASP A 277 -7.57 -19.20 -21.27
CA ASP A 277 -8.29 -20.07 -20.35
C ASP A 277 -8.72 -19.38 -19.03
N THR A 278 -8.73 -18.03 -19.00
CA THR A 278 -9.24 -17.22 -17.88
C THR A 278 -10.57 -16.54 -18.24
N ALA A 279 -11.31 -16.08 -17.23
CA ALA A 279 -12.52 -15.28 -17.45
C ALA A 279 -12.27 -13.96 -18.20
N ALA A 280 -11.02 -13.49 -18.27
CA ALA A 280 -10.64 -12.23 -18.90
C ALA A 280 -10.35 -12.35 -20.41
N GLU A 281 -10.19 -13.56 -20.95
CA GLU A 281 -9.86 -13.81 -22.36
C GLU A 281 -10.83 -13.13 -23.32
N ASN A 282 -12.14 -13.25 -23.04
CA ASN A 282 -13.19 -12.66 -23.87
C ASN A 282 -13.19 -11.13 -23.84
N TYR A 283 -12.70 -10.50 -22.76
CA TYR A 283 -12.59 -9.05 -22.68
C TYR A 283 -11.44 -8.54 -23.57
N LEU A 284 -10.27 -9.21 -23.58
CA LEU A 284 -9.20 -8.85 -24.51
C LEU A 284 -9.64 -9.00 -25.96
N LEU A 285 -10.31 -10.10 -26.31
CA LEU A 285 -10.86 -10.30 -27.65
C LEU A 285 -11.82 -9.17 -28.05
N SER A 286 -12.73 -8.80 -27.14
CA SER A 286 -13.67 -7.70 -27.36
C SER A 286 -12.94 -6.38 -27.57
N ILE A 287 -11.93 -6.04 -26.75
CA ILE A 287 -11.13 -4.81 -26.91
C ILE A 287 -10.50 -4.74 -28.31
N LEU A 288 -9.86 -5.82 -28.75
CA LEU A 288 -9.23 -5.90 -30.08
C LEU A 288 -10.26 -5.77 -31.20
N GLN A 289 -11.44 -6.36 -31.06
CA GLN A 289 -12.54 -6.21 -32.03
C GLN A 289 -13.04 -4.76 -32.11
N HIS A 290 -13.11 -4.04 -30.99
CA HIS A 290 -13.47 -2.62 -31.00
C HIS A 290 -12.41 -1.75 -31.70
N PHE A 291 -11.12 -2.09 -31.60
CA PHE A 291 -10.07 -1.38 -32.34
C PHE A 291 -10.26 -1.49 -33.87
N LEU A 292 -10.81 -2.61 -34.37
CA LEU A 292 -11.13 -2.78 -35.79
C LEU A 292 -12.26 -1.85 -36.29
N LEU A 293 -13.08 -1.31 -35.38
CA LEU A 293 -14.17 -0.39 -35.70
C LEU A 293 -13.71 1.08 -35.74
N ILE A 294 -12.47 1.40 -35.36
CA ILE A 294 -11.95 2.77 -35.39
C ILE A 294 -11.85 3.25 -36.85
N ARG A 295 -12.44 4.42 -37.11
CA ARG A 295 -12.52 5.02 -38.45
C ARG A 295 -11.15 5.07 -39.13
N ASN A 296 -11.11 4.71 -40.41
CA ASN A 296 -9.88 4.74 -41.22
C ASN A 296 -9.63 6.13 -41.81
N ASP A 297 -9.35 7.08 -40.92
CA ASP A 297 -9.04 8.47 -41.26
C ASP A 297 -7.62 8.82 -40.78
N TYR A 298 -6.82 9.40 -41.67
CA TYR A 298 -5.41 9.69 -41.42
C TYR A 298 -5.17 10.58 -40.18
N TYR A 299 -6.00 11.60 -39.96
CA TYR A 299 -5.83 12.54 -38.86
C TYR A 299 -6.57 12.10 -37.59
N ILE A 300 -7.72 11.44 -37.75
CA ILE A 300 -8.60 11.11 -36.62
C ILE A 300 -8.23 9.78 -35.98
N ARG A 301 -7.75 8.79 -36.75
CA ARG A 301 -7.37 7.48 -36.20
C ARG A 301 -6.29 7.58 -35.12
N PRO A 302 -5.18 8.35 -35.30
CA PRO A 302 -4.21 8.53 -34.22
C PRO A 302 -4.81 9.13 -32.94
N GLN A 303 -5.79 10.04 -33.06
CA GLN A 303 -6.43 10.65 -31.89
C GLN A 303 -7.30 9.66 -31.11
N TYR A 304 -7.99 8.74 -31.79
CA TYR A 304 -8.68 7.64 -31.12
C TYR A 304 -7.72 6.78 -30.31
N TYR A 305 -6.61 6.36 -30.92
CA TYR A 305 -5.60 5.55 -30.21
C TYR A 305 -4.95 6.30 -29.05
N LYS A 306 -4.71 7.61 -29.20
CA LYS A 306 -4.19 8.45 -28.12
C LYS A 306 -5.15 8.53 -26.93
N ILE A 307 -6.44 8.75 -27.18
CA ILE A 307 -7.45 8.77 -26.11
C ILE A 307 -7.57 7.41 -25.44
N ILE A 308 -7.58 6.32 -26.22
CA ILE A 308 -7.62 4.97 -25.68
C ILE A 308 -6.39 4.68 -24.83
N GLU A 309 -5.19 5.04 -25.29
CA GLU A 309 -3.94 4.86 -24.53
C GLU A 309 -3.98 5.64 -23.22
N GLU A 310 -4.42 6.89 -23.23
CA GLU A 310 -4.58 7.71 -22.03
C GLU A 310 -5.62 7.11 -21.07
N CYS A 311 -6.75 6.61 -21.58
CA CYS A 311 -7.75 5.92 -20.75
C CYS A 311 -7.20 4.61 -20.16
N VAL A 312 -6.49 3.80 -20.94
CA VAL A 312 -5.87 2.56 -20.45
C VAL A 312 -4.81 2.87 -19.41
N SER A 313 -3.96 3.86 -19.67
CA SER A 313 -2.96 4.38 -18.73
C SER A 313 -3.64 4.81 -17.43
N GLN A 314 -4.69 5.62 -17.52
CA GLN A 314 -5.45 6.05 -16.36
C GLN A 314 -6.16 4.91 -15.65
N ILE A 315 -6.58 3.83 -16.30
CA ILE A 315 -7.24 2.67 -15.65
C ILE A 315 -6.22 1.76 -14.97
N VAL A 316 -5.10 1.48 -15.64
CA VAL A 316 -4.06 0.55 -15.16
C VAL A 316 -3.18 1.22 -14.10
N LEU A 317 -2.86 2.50 -14.29
CA LEU A 317 -2.14 3.32 -13.31
C LEU A 317 -3.10 4.09 -12.38
N HIS A 318 -4.41 3.79 -12.44
CA HIS A 318 -5.44 4.56 -11.75
C HIS A 318 -5.17 4.66 -10.25
N CYS A 319 -5.46 5.84 -9.69
CA CYS A 319 -5.64 6.06 -8.27
C CYS A 319 -4.50 5.50 -7.38
N SER A 320 -3.25 5.56 -7.83
CA SER A 320 -2.10 5.11 -7.02
C SER A 320 -2.19 3.62 -6.64
N GLY A 321 -2.53 2.76 -7.60
CA GLY A 321 -2.69 1.33 -7.39
C GLY A 321 -4.04 0.93 -6.79
N MET A 322 -4.97 1.87 -6.58
CA MET A 322 -6.31 1.53 -6.10
C MET A 322 -7.17 0.89 -7.19
N ASP A 323 -7.71 -0.29 -6.89
CA ASP A 323 -8.69 -0.96 -7.75
C ASP A 323 -9.84 0.01 -8.11
N PRO A 324 -10.21 0.14 -9.39
CA PRO A 324 -11.40 0.86 -9.79
C PRO A 324 -12.64 0.30 -9.09
N ASP A 325 -13.67 1.13 -8.91
CA ASP A 325 -14.95 0.63 -8.40
C ASP A 325 -15.63 -0.23 -9.46
N PHE A 326 -15.40 -1.55 -9.41
CA PHE A 326 -15.97 -2.52 -10.34
C PHE A 326 -17.50 -2.67 -10.23
N LYS A 327 -18.14 -2.06 -9.21
CA LYS A 327 -19.62 -2.02 -9.10
C LYS A 327 -20.24 -0.92 -9.96
N TYR A 328 -19.44 -0.03 -10.54
CA TYR A 328 -19.92 1.02 -11.43
C TYR A 328 -20.53 0.40 -12.71
N ARG A 329 -21.86 0.47 -12.85
CA ARG A 329 -22.60 -0.08 -14.00
C ARG A 329 -23.07 0.99 -15.00
N GLN A 330 -22.75 2.26 -14.77
CA GLN A 330 -23.13 3.33 -15.69
C GLN A 330 -22.13 3.39 -16.85
N ARG A 331 -22.60 3.82 -18.02
CA ARG A 331 -21.68 4.16 -19.11
C ARG A 331 -20.80 5.30 -18.62
N LEU A 332 -19.48 5.21 -18.83
CA LEU A 332 -18.58 6.35 -18.72
C LEU A 332 -19.07 7.40 -19.72
N ASP A 333 -19.85 8.37 -19.25
CA ASP A 333 -20.39 9.45 -20.08
C ASP A 333 -19.30 10.51 -20.25
N ILE A 334 -18.35 10.22 -21.15
CA ILE A 334 -17.24 11.11 -21.49
C ILE A 334 -17.41 11.52 -22.95
N ASP A 335 -17.69 12.80 -23.17
CA ASP A 335 -17.76 13.38 -24.51
C ASP A 335 -16.37 13.76 -25.01
N PHE A 336 -15.83 12.97 -25.93
CA PHE A 336 -14.54 13.21 -26.57
C PHE A 336 -14.63 14.04 -27.86
N THR A 337 -15.83 14.41 -28.32
CA THR A 337 -16.05 15.03 -29.64
C THR A 337 -15.20 16.30 -29.81
N HIS A 338 -15.28 17.20 -28.84
CA HIS A 338 -14.53 18.45 -28.86
C HIS A 338 -13.02 18.26 -28.68
N LEU A 339 -12.59 17.24 -27.93
CA LEU A 339 -11.18 16.91 -27.75
C LEU A 339 -10.57 16.38 -29.05
N ILE A 340 -11.29 15.50 -29.76
CA ILE A 340 -10.88 14.95 -31.05
C ILE A 340 -10.74 16.08 -32.07
N ASP A 341 -11.75 16.96 -32.21
CA ASP A 341 -11.71 18.07 -33.17
C ASP A 341 -10.54 19.03 -32.91
N SER A 342 -10.31 19.37 -31.64
CA SER A 342 -9.18 20.22 -31.24
C SER A 342 -7.82 19.56 -31.57
N CYS A 343 -7.68 18.27 -31.26
CA CYS A 343 -6.46 17.52 -31.51
C CYS A 343 -6.19 17.34 -33.02
N VAL A 344 -7.23 17.13 -33.82
CA VAL A 344 -7.13 17.05 -35.30
C VAL A 344 -6.69 18.39 -35.88
N ASN A 345 -7.28 19.50 -35.41
CA ASN A 345 -6.89 20.83 -35.86
C ASN A 345 -5.42 21.11 -35.52
N LYS A 346 -4.99 20.77 -34.30
CA LYS A 346 -3.60 20.90 -33.88
C LYS A 346 -2.64 20.09 -34.76
N ALA A 347 -2.96 18.81 -35.02
CA ALA A 347 -2.13 17.96 -35.89
C ALA A 347 -2.00 18.51 -37.32
N LYS A 348 -3.08 19.07 -37.88
CA LYS A 348 -3.05 19.72 -39.21
C LYS A 348 -2.19 20.98 -39.23
N VAL A 349 -2.25 21.79 -38.16
CA VAL A 349 -1.41 22.97 -38.02
C VAL A 349 0.07 22.56 -37.95
N GLU A 350 0.42 21.61 -37.08
CA GLU A 350 1.79 21.10 -36.94
C GLU A 350 2.34 20.55 -38.26
N GLU A 351 1.57 19.76 -39.02
CA GLU A 351 1.99 19.28 -40.34
C GLU A 351 2.21 20.43 -41.33
N SER A 352 1.35 21.45 -41.31
CA SER A 352 1.48 22.61 -42.19
C SER A 352 2.71 23.47 -41.86
N GLU A 353 3.02 23.62 -40.57
CA GLU A 353 4.22 24.32 -40.09
C GLU A 353 5.48 23.55 -40.47
N GLN A 354 5.46 22.22 -40.35
CA GLN A 354 6.59 21.38 -40.71
C GLN A 354 6.87 21.44 -42.23
N LYS A 355 5.83 21.39 -43.06
CA LYS A 355 5.98 21.59 -44.52
C LYS A 355 6.47 22.99 -44.86
N ALA A 356 5.99 24.02 -44.17
CA ALA A 356 6.45 25.39 -44.38
C ALA A 356 7.94 25.54 -44.03
N ALA A 357 8.39 24.92 -42.92
CA ALA A 357 9.80 24.90 -42.52
C ALA A 357 10.67 24.16 -43.54
N GLU A 358 10.22 23.02 -44.07
CA GLU A 358 10.93 22.29 -45.14
C GLU A 358 11.04 23.10 -46.43
N PHE A 359 9.97 23.78 -46.85
CA PHE A 359 10.01 24.65 -48.03
C PHE A 359 10.89 25.87 -47.82
N SER A 360 10.88 26.47 -46.63
CA SER A 360 11.79 27.57 -46.29
C SER A 360 13.25 27.12 -46.41
N LYS A 361 13.58 25.95 -45.86
CA LYS A 361 14.94 25.41 -45.94
C LYS A 361 15.38 25.16 -47.39
N LYS A 362 14.53 24.53 -48.21
CA LYS A 362 14.81 24.32 -49.64
C LYS A 362 14.95 25.63 -50.40
N PHE A 363 14.15 26.63 -50.05
CA PHE A 363 14.25 27.95 -50.66
C PHE A 363 15.59 28.62 -50.34
N ASP A 364 16.03 28.56 -49.08
CA ASP A 364 17.34 29.13 -48.68
C ASP A 364 18.52 28.43 -49.37
N GLU A 365 18.44 27.10 -49.54
CA GLU A 365 19.43 26.30 -50.28
C GLU A 365 19.50 26.71 -51.76
N GLU A 366 18.36 26.77 -52.45
CA GLU A 366 18.28 27.19 -53.86
C GLU A 366 18.68 28.65 -54.05
N PHE A 367 18.31 29.52 -53.10
CA PHE A 367 18.69 30.93 -53.14
C PHE A 367 20.20 31.11 -53.02
N THR A 368 20.84 30.36 -52.13
CA THR A 368 22.31 30.36 -51.96
C THR A 368 22.99 29.84 -53.23
N ALA A 369 22.54 28.70 -53.78
CA ALA A 369 23.08 28.15 -55.01
C ALA A 369 22.95 29.12 -56.20
N ARG A 370 21.83 29.85 -56.29
CA ARG A 370 21.63 30.88 -57.31
C ARG A 370 22.59 32.06 -57.15
N GLN A 371 22.85 32.52 -55.93
CA GLN A 371 23.82 33.59 -55.69
C GLN A 371 25.24 33.16 -56.07
N GLU A 372 25.64 31.95 -55.71
CA GLU A 372 26.94 31.38 -56.09
C GLU A 372 27.10 31.29 -57.61
N ALA A 373 26.08 30.77 -58.30
CA ALA A 373 26.08 30.69 -59.76
C ALA A 373 26.14 32.08 -60.43
N GLN A 374 25.44 33.08 -59.88
CA GLN A 374 25.52 34.46 -60.39
C GLN A 374 26.91 35.08 -60.18
N ALA A 375 27.53 34.86 -59.03
CA ALA A 375 28.89 35.34 -58.76
C ALA A 375 29.92 34.67 -59.70
N GLU A 376 29.78 33.36 -59.94
CA GLU A 376 30.65 32.65 -60.88
C GLU A 376 30.44 33.12 -62.33
N LEU A 377 29.19 33.39 -62.73
CA LEU A 377 28.87 33.94 -64.04
C LEU A 377 29.49 35.34 -64.22
N GLN A 378 29.37 36.23 -63.24
CA GLN A 378 30.02 37.56 -63.28
C GLN A 378 31.54 37.44 -63.44
N LYS A 379 32.17 36.54 -62.68
CA LYS A 379 33.61 36.29 -62.78
C LYS A 379 34.01 35.75 -64.16
N ARG A 380 33.18 34.92 -64.79
CA ARG A 380 33.40 34.42 -66.17
C ARG A 380 33.23 35.55 -67.18
N GLU A 381 32.23 36.41 -67.04
CA GLU A 381 32.01 37.57 -67.91
C GLU A 381 33.14 38.58 -67.85
N GLU A 382 33.68 38.88 -66.67
CA GLU A 382 34.85 39.74 -66.49
C GLU A 382 36.07 39.17 -67.24
N LYS A 383 36.31 37.86 -67.08
CA LYS A 383 37.42 37.18 -67.76
C LYS A 383 37.26 37.13 -69.28
N ILE A 384 36.03 36.99 -69.77
CA ILE A 384 35.75 37.08 -71.22
C ILE A 384 36.08 38.49 -71.73
N LYS A 385 35.65 39.54 -71.02
CA LYS A 385 35.97 40.93 -71.40
C LYS A 385 37.47 41.19 -71.42
N GLU A 386 38.22 40.69 -70.43
CA GLU A 386 39.68 40.80 -70.42
C GLU A 386 40.31 40.14 -71.66
N LEU A 387 39.92 38.90 -71.96
CA LEU A 387 40.41 38.16 -73.13
C LEU A 387 40.00 38.82 -74.45
N GLU A 388 38.79 39.36 -74.55
CA GLU A 388 38.34 40.14 -75.71
C GLU A 388 39.21 41.38 -75.90
N THR A 389 39.55 42.07 -74.81
CA THR A 389 40.42 43.26 -74.84
C THR A 389 41.84 42.89 -75.30
N GLU A 390 42.40 41.79 -74.81
CA GLU A 390 43.70 41.25 -75.26
C GLU A 390 43.69 40.86 -76.75
N ILE A 391 42.66 40.15 -77.20
CA ILE A 391 42.49 39.80 -78.62
C ILE A 391 42.43 41.07 -79.49
N GLN A 392 41.75 42.10 -79.03
CA GLN A 392 41.61 43.36 -79.76
C GLN A 392 42.92 44.14 -79.82
N GLN A 393 43.72 44.12 -78.74
CA GLN A 393 45.07 44.69 -78.72
C GLN A 393 46.03 43.95 -79.66
N LEU A 394 45.98 42.62 -79.68
CA LEU A 394 46.79 41.77 -80.57
C LEU A 394 46.42 41.93 -82.06
N ARG A 395 45.18 42.32 -82.38
CA ARG A 395 44.73 42.63 -83.76
C ARG A 395 45.13 44.02 -84.25
N THR A 396 45.53 44.91 -83.33
CA THR A 396 45.97 46.28 -83.65
C THR A 396 47.50 46.45 -83.74
N GLN A 397 48.26 45.38 -83.45
CA GLN A 397 49.67 45.24 -83.85
C GLN A 397 49.75 44.55 -85.20
#